data_AF-A0A5C3F4L9-F1
#
_entry.id   AF-A0A5C3F4L9-F1
#
_cell.length_a   1.000
_cell.length_b   1.000
_cell.length_c   1.000
_cell.angle_alpha   90.00
_cell.angle_beta   90.00
_cell.angle_gamma   90.00
#
_symmetry.space_group_name_H-M   'P 1'
#
loop_
_entity.id
_entity.type
_entity.pdbx_description
1 polymer ?
#
loop_
_entity_poly.entity_id
_entity_poly.type
_entity_poly.pdbx_seq_one_letter_code
_entity_poly.pdbx_strand_id
1 'polypeptide(L)'
;MSTNPAASMSNTSSLIPTDLDSWNISLFPGDLLSLFSPETPVELVSHSSISILKDDPFFKDWVFAGDIRCHMRIAPCYKAPLVSALEELDYVLEPSTFPTALIRGSQHISILTFVNALEEVGCTHVRINAYGWKERLDSPGAVALILGNPSHPHAHLNTFDLGTHYGSTAITLLSPRHRSPRVTSYPLLTPVGQGYGTVHMDIPFGYKVMWAGLGADRFLTN
;
A
#
# COMPACT_ATOMS: atom_id res chain seq x y z
N MET A 1 -45.57 7.08 -17.65
CA MET A 1 -44.18 7.60 -17.62
C MET A 1 -43.88 7.97 -16.18
N SER A 2 -43.24 7.08 -15.43
CA SER A 2 -42.87 7.32 -14.03
C SER A 2 -41.42 7.77 -14.01
N THR A 3 -41.18 9.00 -13.60
CA THR A 3 -39.84 9.56 -13.36
C THR A 3 -39.28 8.91 -12.10
N ASN A 4 -38.35 7.96 -12.24
CA ASN A 4 -37.54 7.51 -11.12
C ASN A 4 -36.67 8.67 -10.65
N PRO A 5 -36.74 9.08 -9.36
CA PRO A 5 -35.84 10.08 -8.85
C PRO A 5 -34.44 9.46 -8.82
N ALA A 6 -33.52 10.01 -9.61
CA ALA A 6 -32.10 9.73 -9.42
C ALA A 6 -31.77 10.00 -7.95
N ALA A 7 -31.33 8.96 -7.24
CA ALA A 7 -30.85 9.14 -5.88
C ALA A 7 -29.60 10.03 -5.95
N SER A 8 -29.79 11.32 -5.71
CA SER A 8 -28.71 12.26 -5.47
C SER A 8 -28.01 11.79 -4.20
N MET A 9 -26.89 11.07 -4.33
CA MET A 9 -25.95 10.91 -3.23
C MET A 9 -25.67 12.31 -2.69
N SER A 10 -26.02 12.53 -1.43
CA SER A 10 -25.82 13.79 -0.73
C SER A 10 -24.35 14.20 -0.80
N ASN A 11 -24.10 15.50 -0.76
CA ASN A 11 -22.80 16.12 -0.93
C ASN A 11 -21.77 15.55 0.09
N THR A 12 -20.97 14.56 -0.32
CA THR A 12 -19.99 13.84 0.51
C THR A 12 -18.64 14.55 0.61
N SER A 13 -18.60 15.87 0.42
CA SER A 13 -17.37 16.67 0.47
C SER A 13 -16.67 16.67 1.84
N SER A 14 -17.11 15.84 2.79
CA SER A 14 -16.62 15.74 4.17
C SER A 14 -16.52 14.31 4.71
N LEU A 15 -16.54 13.27 3.87
CA LEU A 15 -16.26 11.92 4.37
C LEU A 15 -14.74 11.77 4.55
N ILE A 16 -14.33 11.75 5.82
CA ILE A 16 -12.95 11.48 6.22
C ILE A 16 -12.70 9.98 6.00
N PRO A 17 -11.56 9.58 5.41
CA PRO A 17 -11.17 8.19 5.35
C PRO A 17 -11.21 7.53 6.74
N THR A 18 -11.80 6.35 6.81
CA THR A 18 -11.95 5.57 8.05
C THR A 18 -10.89 4.50 8.18
N ASP A 19 -10.29 4.10 7.08
CA ASP A 19 -9.36 2.99 7.01
C ASP A 19 -8.22 3.25 6.02
N LEU A 20 -7.12 2.56 6.28
CA LEU A 20 -5.93 2.51 5.43
C LEU A 20 -5.71 1.05 5.02
N ASP A 21 -5.83 0.75 3.73
CA ASP A 21 -5.82 -0.62 3.20
C ASP A 21 -4.43 -1.09 2.76
N SER A 22 -3.63 -0.16 2.25
CA SER A 22 -2.24 -0.40 1.87
C SER A 22 -1.45 0.90 1.88
N TRP A 23 -0.13 0.78 2.02
CA TRP A 23 0.76 1.93 2.02
C TRP A 23 2.16 1.57 1.54
N ASN A 24 2.79 2.52 0.87
CA ASN A 24 4.18 2.47 0.48
C ASN A 24 4.88 3.69 1.08
N ILE A 25 5.84 3.48 1.99
CA ILE A 25 6.51 4.56 2.72
C ILE A 25 8.02 4.41 2.68
N SER A 26 8.71 5.55 2.69
CA SER A 26 10.17 5.60 2.80
C SER A 26 10.58 6.03 4.20
N LEU A 27 11.57 5.34 4.75
CA LEU A 27 12.04 5.48 6.13
C LEU A 27 13.58 5.43 6.19
N PHE A 28 14.15 6.03 7.23
CA PHE A 28 15.51 5.68 7.66
C PHE A 28 15.49 4.31 8.37
N PRO A 29 16.60 3.54 8.39
CA PRO A 29 16.62 2.26 9.08
C PRO A 29 16.13 2.33 10.55
N GLY A 30 16.62 3.30 11.33
CA GLY A 30 16.21 3.50 12.72
C GLY A 30 14.71 3.77 12.91
N ASP A 31 14.00 4.32 11.92
CA ASP A 31 12.56 4.55 12.01
C ASP A 31 11.78 3.22 12.11
N LEU A 32 12.35 2.10 11.63
CA LEU A 32 11.71 0.78 11.71
C LEU A 32 11.46 0.33 13.14
N LEU A 33 12.30 0.74 14.09
CA LEU A 33 12.15 0.43 15.51
C LEU A 33 10.99 1.19 16.18
N SER A 34 10.44 2.20 15.50
CA SER A 34 9.19 2.86 15.92
C SER A 34 7.95 2.12 15.42
N LEU A 35 8.08 1.31 14.37
CA LEU A 35 6.98 0.52 13.79
C LEU A 35 6.92 -0.89 14.38
N PHE A 36 8.07 -1.48 14.69
CA PHE A 36 8.17 -2.87 15.13
C PHE A 36 8.97 -2.96 16.43
N SER A 37 8.57 -3.88 17.31
CA SER A 37 9.36 -4.17 18.51
C SER A 37 10.73 -4.74 18.12
N PRO A 38 11.84 -4.43 18.83
CA PRO A 38 13.19 -4.86 18.48
C PRO A 38 13.38 -6.36 18.24
N GLU A 39 12.59 -7.20 18.92
CA GLU A 39 12.64 -8.67 18.82
C GLU A 39 11.78 -9.24 17.67
N THR A 40 11.07 -8.38 16.94
CA THR A 40 10.18 -8.83 15.86
C THR A 40 11.00 -9.56 14.80
N PRO A 41 10.65 -10.81 14.44
CA PRO A 41 11.39 -11.56 13.44
C PRO A 41 11.15 -11.00 12.04
N VAL A 42 12.23 -10.69 11.34
CA VAL A 42 12.31 -10.37 9.91
C VAL A 42 12.74 -11.63 9.16
N GLU A 43 11.98 -12.05 8.17
CA GLU A 43 12.44 -13.03 7.20
C GLU A 43 13.31 -12.34 6.13
N LEU A 44 14.55 -12.81 5.93
CA LEU A 44 15.40 -12.37 4.83
C LEU A 44 14.88 -12.95 3.52
N VAL A 45 14.61 -12.09 2.55
CA VAL A 45 13.85 -12.47 1.36
C VAL A 45 14.71 -13.22 0.35
N SER A 46 14.20 -14.38 -0.09
CA SER A 46 14.85 -15.23 -1.11
C SER A 46 14.17 -15.24 -2.48
N HIS A 47 12.94 -14.75 -2.56
CA HIS A 47 12.18 -14.64 -3.80
C HIS A 47 11.57 -13.25 -3.94
N SER A 48 11.67 -12.64 -5.12
CA SER A 48 11.13 -11.30 -5.34
C SER A 48 9.65 -11.34 -5.70
N SER A 49 8.81 -10.63 -4.94
CA SER A 49 7.37 -10.49 -5.20
C SER A 49 7.03 -9.28 -6.09
N ILE A 50 7.89 -8.94 -7.05
CA ILE A 50 7.77 -7.72 -7.88
C ILE A 50 6.39 -7.62 -8.55
N SER A 51 5.82 -8.75 -8.98
CA SER A 51 4.56 -8.79 -9.71
C SER A 51 3.32 -8.40 -8.89
N ILE A 52 3.45 -8.34 -7.56
CA ILE A 52 2.31 -8.15 -6.64
C ILE A 52 2.21 -6.68 -6.17
N LEU A 53 3.29 -5.90 -6.25
CA LEU A 53 3.37 -4.58 -5.60
C LEU A 53 3.20 -3.44 -6.59
N LYS A 54 2.23 -2.56 -6.32
CA LYS A 54 2.02 -1.29 -7.02
C LYS A 54 2.71 -0.15 -6.27
N ASP A 55 3.94 0.16 -6.65
CA ASP A 55 4.74 1.24 -6.06
C ASP A 55 5.24 2.23 -7.13
N ASP A 56 5.85 3.33 -6.70
CA ASP A 56 6.48 4.29 -7.60
C ASP A 56 7.58 3.62 -8.45
N PRO A 57 7.63 3.85 -9.78
CA PRO A 57 8.62 3.25 -10.66
C PRO A 57 10.08 3.49 -10.25
N PHE A 58 10.36 4.55 -9.48
CA PHE A 58 11.68 4.82 -8.91
C PHE A 58 12.22 3.64 -8.09
N PHE A 59 11.35 2.92 -7.39
CA PHE A 59 11.73 1.80 -6.53
C PHE A 59 11.73 0.45 -7.26
N LYS A 60 11.38 0.35 -8.54
CA LYS A 60 11.11 -0.93 -9.22
C LYS A 60 12.24 -1.98 -9.08
N ASP A 61 13.49 -1.52 -9.13
CA ASP A 61 14.68 -2.39 -9.10
C ASP A 61 15.26 -2.59 -7.69
N TRP A 62 14.62 -2.05 -6.65
CA TRP A 62 15.09 -2.18 -5.27
C TRP A 62 14.95 -3.62 -4.76
N VAL A 63 15.91 -4.00 -3.94
CA VAL A 63 16.11 -5.36 -3.42
C VAL A 63 15.20 -5.58 -2.23
N PHE A 64 14.38 -6.61 -2.28
CA PHE A 64 13.66 -7.16 -1.14
C PHE A 64 14.68 -7.76 -0.17
N ALA A 65 14.83 -7.10 0.98
CA ALA A 65 15.81 -7.44 1.99
C ALA A 65 15.19 -8.10 3.21
N GLY A 66 13.98 -7.70 3.60
CA GLY A 66 13.27 -8.24 4.75
C GLY A 66 11.77 -8.31 4.53
N ASP A 67 11.10 -9.18 5.28
CA ASP A 67 9.65 -9.28 5.34
C ASP A 67 9.16 -9.41 6.79
N ILE A 68 8.22 -8.55 7.19
CA ILE A 68 7.43 -8.68 8.42
C ILE A 68 5.96 -8.39 8.09
N ARG A 69 5.30 -9.27 7.31
CA ARG A 69 3.93 -9.04 6.76
C ARG A 69 3.83 -7.75 5.91
N CYS A 70 4.97 -7.16 5.61
CA CYS A 70 5.21 -6.01 4.76
C CYS A 70 6.62 -6.20 4.21
N HIS A 71 6.83 -5.77 2.98
CA HIS A 71 8.10 -5.93 2.30
C HIS A 71 9.02 -4.76 2.61
N MET A 72 10.26 -5.06 3.01
CA MET A 72 11.32 -4.10 3.26
C MET A 72 12.32 -4.15 2.12
N ARG A 73 12.55 -3.00 1.48
CA ARG A 73 13.38 -2.91 0.28
C ARG A 73 14.48 -1.89 0.45
N ILE A 74 15.63 -2.19 -0.15
CA ILE A 74 16.83 -1.34 -0.11
C ILE A 74 17.37 -1.10 -1.52
N ALA A 75 18.16 -0.05 -1.69
CA ALA A 75 18.81 0.21 -2.96
C ALA A 75 19.80 -0.93 -3.33
N PRO A 76 19.95 -1.29 -4.62
CA PRO A 76 20.77 -2.43 -5.05
C PRO A 76 22.23 -2.39 -4.61
N CYS A 77 22.81 -1.20 -4.45
CA CYS A 77 24.18 -1.04 -3.98
C CYS A 77 24.42 -1.59 -2.58
N TYR A 78 23.39 -1.71 -1.75
CA TYR A 78 23.50 -2.23 -0.37
C TYR A 78 23.33 -3.74 -0.27
N LYS A 79 22.95 -4.44 -1.35
CA LYS A 79 22.69 -5.89 -1.30
C LYS A 79 23.90 -6.68 -0.83
N ALA A 80 25.04 -6.54 -1.51
CA ALA A 80 26.25 -7.27 -1.14
C ALA A 80 26.82 -6.80 0.22
N PRO A 81 26.95 -5.48 0.50
CA PRO A 81 27.37 -5.00 1.82
C PRO A 81 26.52 -5.56 2.96
N LEU A 82 25.18 -5.57 2.81
CA LEU A 82 24.29 -6.06 3.86
C LEU A 82 24.48 -7.55 4.13
N VAL A 83 24.68 -8.37 3.10
CA VAL A 83 24.96 -9.79 3.30
C VAL A 83 26.28 -9.97 4.04
N SER A 84 27.35 -9.28 3.65
CA SER A 84 28.63 -9.35 4.34
C SER A 84 28.55 -8.90 5.80
N ALA A 85 27.83 -7.80 6.09
CA ALA A 85 27.63 -7.33 7.46
C ALA A 85 26.87 -8.35 8.33
N LEU A 86 25.94 -9.11 7.74
CA LEU A 86 25.25 -10.19 8.45
C LEU A 86 26.15 -11.43 8.62
N GLU A 87 27.00 -11.76 7.65
CA GLU A 87 27.98 -12.85 7.78
C GLU A 87 29.00 -12.58 8.90
N GLU A 88 29.38 -11.33 9.11
CA GLU A 88 30.22 -10.91 10.24
C GLU A 88 29.56 -11.11 11.62
N LEU A 89 28.23 -11.28 11.65
CA LEU A 89 27.46 -11.63 12.84
C LEU A 89 27.20 -13.14 12.95
N ASP A 90 28.04 -13.96 12.29
CA ASP A 90 27.98 -15.42 12.26
C ASP A 90 26.73 -16.01 11.58
N TYR A 91 26.00 -15.23 10.77
CA TYR A 91 24.94 -15.77 9.92
C TYR A 91 25.52 -16.46 8.68
N VAL A 92 25.12 -17.70 8.42
CA VAL A 92 25.50 -18.43 7.20
C VAL A 92 24.48 -18.10 6.11
N LEU A 93 24.84 -17.20 5.21
CA LEU A 93 23.97 -16.73 4.13
C LEU A 93 24.54 -17.15 2.77
N GLU A 94 23.65 -17.48 1.83
CA GLU A 94 24.01 -17.60 0.42
C GLU A 94 23.34 -16.44 -0.33
N PRO A 95 24.08 -15.52 -0.97
CA PRO A 95 23.49 -14.41 -1.71
C PRO A 95 22.55 -14.89 -2.84
N SER A 96 21.43 -14.20 -3.05
CA SER A 96 20.54 -14.52 -4.16
C SER A 96 21.17 -14.18 -5.51
N THR A 97 21.02 -15.09 -6.47
CA THR A 97 21.33 -14.81 -7.89
C THR A 97 20.32 -13.86 -8.53
N PHE A 98 19.13 -13.69 -7.95
CA PHE A 98 18.14 -12.73 -8.43
C PHE A 98 18.51 -11.33 -7.94
N PRO A 99 18.62 -10.32 -8.83
CA PRO A 99 19.05 -8.97 -8.44
C PRO A 99 18.23 -8.36 -7.30
N THR A 100 16.92 -8.65 -7.28
CA THR A 100 15.94 -8.06 -6.37
C THR A 100 15.65 -8.89 -5.12
N ALA A 101 16.27 -10.05 -4.90
CA ALA A 101 16.17 -10.79 -3.64
C ALA A 101 17.52 -10.75 -2.92
N LEU A 102 17.52 -10.79 -1.58
CA LEU A 102 18.75 -10.66 -0.79
C LEU A 102 19.55 -11.97 -0.77
N ILE A 103 18.92 -13.05 -0.31
CA ILE A 103 19.58 -14.34 -0.05
C ILE A 103 18.93 -15.51 -0.82
N ARG A 104 19.45 -16.71 -0.64
CA ARG A 104 18.80 -17.99 -0.92
C ARG A 104 18.43 -18.66 0.40
N GLY A 105 17.32 -19.40 0.41
CA GLY A 105 16.82 -20.07 1.61
C GLY A 105 15.82 -19.24 2.42
N SER A 106 15.69 -19.55 3.71
CA SER A 106 14.82 -18.83 4.64
C SER A 106 15.60 -18.65 5.94
N GLN A 107 16.02 -17.41 6.20
CA GLN A 107 16.72 -17.01 7.41
C GLN A 107 15.88 -15.96 8.11
N HIS A 108 15.70 -16.11 9.42
CA HIS A 108 15.03 -15.12 10.25
C HIS A 108 16.04 -14.44 11.16
N ILE A 109 15.94 -13.13 11.29
CA ILE A 109 16.74 -12.31 12.23
C ILE A 109 15.81 -11.35 12.95
N SER A 110 16.25 -10.74 14.06
CA SER A 110 15.44 -9.69 14.70
C SER A 110 15.49 -8.40 13.88
N ILE A 111 14.44 -7.57 13.97
CA ILE A 111 14.43 -6.25 13.32
C ILE A 111 15.56 -5.36 13.85
N LEU A 112 15.95 -5.51 15.12
CA LEU A 112 17.11 -4.81 15.67
C LEU A 112 18.41 -5.19 14.95
N THR A 113 18.67 -6.49 14.77
CA THR A 113 19.85 -6.96 14.02
C THR A 113 19.81 -6.46 12.58
N PHE A 114 18.64 -6.49 11.93
CA PHE A 114 18.47 -5.99 10.58
C PHE A 114 18.79 -4.49 10.47
N VAL A 115 18.26 -3.67 11.39
CA VAL A 115 18.50 -2.22 11.43
C VAL A 115 19.98 -1.91 11.67
N ASN A 116 20.61 -2.57 12.64
CA ASN A 116 22.03 -2.37 12.94
C ASN A 116 22.91 -2.70 11.72
N ALA A 117 22.63 -3.81 11.02
CA ALA A 117 23.36 -4.19 9.83
C ALA A 117 23.16 -3.21 8.66
N LEU A 118 21.95 -2.64 8.52
CA LEU A 118 21.69 -1.58 7.54
C LEU A 118 22.45 -0.30 7.85
N GLU A 119 22.50 0.11 9.11
CA GLU A 119 23.21 1.32 9.54
C GLU A 119 24.73 1.15 9.38
N GLU A 120 25.27 -0.03 9.71
CA GLU A 120 26.69 -0.36 9.55
C GLU A 120 27.15 -0.21 8.09
N VAL A 121 26.33 -0.63 7.12
CA VAL A 121 26.65 -0.49 5.69
C VAL A 121 26.35 0.92 5.15
N GLY A 122 25.96 1.86 6.02
CA GLY A 122 25.59 3.22 5.64
C GLY A 122 24.30 3.30 4.81
N CYS A 123 23.41 2.32 4.95
CA CYS A 123 22.09 2.40 4.33
C CYS A 123 21.30 3.52 4.97
N THR A 124 20.76 4.41 4.15
CA THR A 124 20.01 5.59 4.61
C THR A 124 18.54 5.53 4.22
N HIS A 125 18.13 4.54 3.43
CA HIS A 125 16.80 4.47 2.86
C HIS A 125 16.27 3.04 2.86
N VAL A 126 15.12 2.85 3.50
CA VAL A 126 14.34 1.63 3.42
C VAL A 126 12.96 1.97 2.87
N ARG A 127 12.56 1.28 1.80
CA ARG A 127 11.21 1.37 1.22
C ARG A 127 10.38 0.24 1.81
N ILE A 128 9.27 0.59 2.47
CA ILE A 128 8.35 -0.37 3.06
C ILE A 128 7.08 -0.39 2.23
N ASN A 129 6.63 -1.59 1.88
CA ASN A 129 5.40 -1.82 1.16
C ASN A 129 4.49 -2.76 1.99
N ALA A 130 3.35 -2.25 2.45
CA ALA A 130 2.36 -3.05 3.17
C ALA A 130 1.07 -3.12 2.36
N TYR A 131 0.66 -4.34 2.00
CA TYR A 131 -0.59 -4.62 1.29
C TYR A 131 -1.48 -5.53 2.13
N GLY A 132 -2.77 -5.19 2.23
CA GLY A 132 -3.73 -5.98 3.00
C GLY A 132 -3.63 -5.78 4.52
N TRP A 133 -2.79 -4.84 4.97
CA TRP A 133 -2.72 -4.43 6.35
C TRP A 133 -3.75 -3.31 6.59
N LYS A 134 -5.01 -3.73 6.80
CA LYS A 134 -6.11 -2.81 7.08
C LYS A 134 -5.99 -2.21 8.48
N GLU A 135 -5.85 -0.89 8.55
CA GLU A 135 -5.84 -0.14 9.81
C GLU A 135 -6.99 0.83 9.89
N ARG A 136 -7.59 0.97 11.07
CA ARG A 136 -8.63 1.98 11.32
C ARG A 136 -7.98 3.31 11.69
N LEU A 137 -8.29 4.35 10.91
CA LEU A 137 -7.80 5.71 11.14
C LEU A 137 -8.58 6.44 12.25
N ASP A 138 -9.78 5.96 12.59
CA ASP A 138 -10.75 6.63 13.46
C ASP A 138 -10.82 6.04 14.89
N SER A 139 -9.79 5.30 15.33
CA SER A 139 -9.83 4.59 16.61
C SER A 139 -9.62 5.53 17.81
N PRO A 140 -10.65 5.80 18.65
CA PRO A 140 -10.50 6.69 19.81
C PRO A 140 -9.55 6.08 20.84
N GLY A 141 -8.50 6.81 21.20
CA GLY A 141 -7.49 6.37 22.17
C GLY A 141 -6.40 5.46 21.61
N ALA A 142 -6.42 5.14 20.31
CA ALA A 142 -5.28 4.51 19.66
C ALA A 142 -4.13 5.52 19.53
N VAL A 143 -2.91 5.06 19.76
CA VAL A 143 -1.71 5.83 19.38
C VAL A 143 -1.77 5.98 17.85
N ALA A 144 -1.73 7.22 17.37
CA ALA A 144 -1.75 7.49 15.93
C ALA A 144 -0.61 6.68 15.29
N LEU A 145 -0.93 5.87 14.29
CA LEU A 145 0.06 5.14 13.52
C LEU A 145 0.88 6.17 12.73
N ILE A 146 2.10 6.46 13.18
CA ILE A 146 2.99 7.40 12.49
C ILE A 146 3.65 6.64 11.35
N LEU A 147 3.04 6.69 10.18
CA LEU A 147 3.58 6.05 8.98
C LEU A 147 4.44 7.01 8.17
N GLY A 148 5.65 6.57 7.87
CA GLY A 148 6.63 7.33 7.11
C GLY A 148 7.32 8.39 7.96
N ASN A 149 8.38 8.97 7.39
CA ASN A 149 9.10 10.07 7.99
C ASN A 149 9.01 11.28 7.03
N PRO A 150 8.30 12.38 7.41
CA PRO A 150 8.14 13.55 6.53
C PRO A 150 9.46 14.22 6.13
N SER A 151 10.51 14.05 6.94
CA SER A 151 11.84 14.60 6.69
C SER A 151 12.67 13.72 5.75
N HIS A 152 12.19 12.51 5.41
CA HIS A 152 12.92 11.60 4.52
C HIS A 152 12.91 12.13 3.07
N PRO A 153 14.04 12.10 2.33
CA PRO A 153 14.14 12.69 0.99
C PRO A 153 13.09 12.18 0.00
N HIS A 154 12.72 10.90 0.10
CA HIS A 154 11.70 10.26 -0.75
C HIS A 154 10.28 10.24 -0.13
N ALA A 155 10.01 11.05 0.89
CA ALA A 155 8.67 11.11 1.50
C ALA A 155 7.58 11.54 0.49
N HIS A 156 7.95 12.37 -0.49
CA HIS A 156 7.07 12.81 -1.58
C HIS A 156 6.65 11.68 -2.54
N LEU A 157 7.31 10.51 -2.48
CA LEU A 157 6.97 9.31 -3.24
C LEU A 157 6.14 8.31 -2.40
N ASN A 158 5.74 8.68 -1.18
CA ASN A 158 4.89 7.83 -0.37
C ASN A 158 3.46 7.81 -0.93
N THR A 159 2.83 6.64 -0.90
CA THR A 159 1.46 6.46 -1.37
C THR A 159 0.65 5.74 -0.31
N PHE A 160 -0.60 6.14 -0.13
CA PHE A 160 -1.53 5.58 0.84
C PHE A 160 -2.85 5.25 0.14
N ASP A 161 -3.38 4.06 0.38
CA ASP A 161 -4.68 3.62 -0.11
C ASP A 161 -5.71 3.79 1.00
N LEU A 162 -6.43 4.91 0.93
CA LEU A 162 -7.35 5.37 1.96
C LEU A 162 -8.78 4.99 1.60
N GLY A 163 -9.45 4.29 2.51
CA GLY A 163 -10.82 3.82 2.37
C GLY A 163 -11.81 4.63 3.20
N THR A 164 -13.04 4.72 2.69
CA THR A 164 -14.21 5.12 3.47
C THR A 164 -15.37 4.20 3.11
N HIS A 165 -16.17 3.86 4.12
CA HIS A 165 -17.29 2.95 3.95
C HIS A 165 -18.61 3.72 3.96
N TYR A 166 -19.48 3.41 3.01
CA TYR A 166 -20.85 3.89 2.99
C TYR A 166 -21.82 2.73 3.26
N GLY A 167 -22.58 2.83 4.34
CA GLY A 167 -23.62 1.85 4.66
C GLY A 167 -24.77 1.93 3.66
N SER A 168 -25.12 0.81 3.05
CA SER A 168 -26.28 0.68 2.17
C SER A 168 -27.06 -0.58 2.50
N THR A 169 -28.39 -0.51 2.46
CA THR A 169 -29.28 -1.67 2.63
C THR A 169 -29.44 -2.48 1.34
N ALA A 170 -28.81 -2.05 0.25
CA ALA A 170 -28.89 -2.69 -1.05
C ALA A 170 -27.56 -2.62 -1.80
N ILE A 171 -27.36 -3.57 -2.72
CA ILE A 171 -26.18 -3.60 -3.59
C ILE A 171 -26.23 -2.36 -4.49
N THR A 172 -25.21 -1.52 -4.38
CA THR A 172 -25.06 -0.29 -5.17
C THR A 172 -24.16 -0.58 -6.36
N LEU A 173 -24.73 -0.55 -7.57
CA LEU A 173 -23.98 -0.66 -8.81
C LEU A 173 -23.88 0.73 -9.45
N LEU A 174 -22.69 1.08 -9.92
CA LEU A 174 -22.36 2.39 -10.47
C LEU A 174 -22.15 2.29 -11.98
N SER A 175 -22.53 3.36 -12.67
CA SER A 175 -22.21 3.57 -14.08
C SER A 175 -21.88 5.04 -14.31
N PRO A 176 -20.81 5.35 -15.06
CA PRO A 176 -20.45 6.72 -15.37
C PRO A 176 -21.46 7.32 -16.35
N ARG A 177 -22.00 8.49 -16.02
CA ARG A 177 -22.93 9.22 -16.89
C ARG A 177 -22.30 9.68 -18.20
N HIS A 178 -20.99 9.89 -18.20
CA HIS A 178 -20.21 10.28 -19.36
C HIS A 178 -18.98 9.38 -19.51
N ARG A 179 -18.65 9.03 -20.75
CA ARG A 179 -17.37 8.38 -21.04
C ARG A 179 -16.24 9.37 -20.79
N SER A 180 -15.29 8.97 -19.97
CA SER A 180 -14.07 9.71 -19.69
C SER A 180 -12.91 8.73 -19.72
N PRO A 181 -11.75 9.08 -20.30
CA PRO A 181 -10.56 8.22 -20.25
C PRO A 181 -10.03 8.04 -18.83
N ARG A 182 -10.49 8.85 -17.87
CA ARG A 182 -10.13 8.76 -16.44
C ARG A 182 -11.08 7.89 -15.64
N VAL A 183 -12.11 7.31 -16.28
CA VAL A 183 -13.09 6.47 -15.61
C VAL A 183 -13.16 5.12 -16.29
N THR A 184 -12.85 4.07 -15.54
CA THR A 184 -12.96 2.68 -15.98
C THR A 184 -14.11 2.02 -15.22
N SER A 185 -15.04 1.41 -15.96
CA SER A 185 -16.16 0.66 -15.38
C SER A 185 -15.89 -0.83 -15.45
N TYR A 186 -16.21 -1.53 -14.37
CA TYR A 186 -16.14 -2.97 -14.26
C TYR A 186 -17.56 -3.49 -13.98
N PRO A 187 -18.31 -3.89 -15.02
CA PRO A 187 -19.66 -4.41 -14.83
C PRO A 187 -19.69 -5.62 -13.89
N LEU A 188 -20.70 -5.68 -13.02
CA LEU A 188 -20.90 -6.78 -12.08
C LEU A 188 -22.29 -7.39 -12.23
N LEU A 189 -22.45 -8.63 -11.78
CA LEU A 189 -23.73 -9.34 -11.71
C LEU A 189 -24.45 -9.46 -13.07
N THR A 190 -23.73 -9.69 -14.17
CA THR A 190 -24.35 -9.89 -15.48
C THR A 190 -25.22 -11.17 -15.51
N PRO A 191 -26.44 -11.13 -16.08
CA PRO A 191 -27.07 -10.03 -16.81
C PRO A 191 -27.84 -9.02 -15.93
N VAL A 192 -28.06 -9.33 -14.65
CA VAL A 192 -28.89 -8.54 -13.71
C VAL A 192 -28.38 -7.11 -13.54
N GLY A 193 -27.07 -6.91 -13.51
CA GLY A 193 -26.44 -5.60 -13.36
C GLY A 193 -26.53 -4.71 -14.60
N GLN A 194 -26.97 -5.22 -15.76
CA GLN A 194 -27.22 -4.44 -16.98
C GLN A 194 -26.08 -3.48 -17.39
N GLY A 195 -24.83 -3.86 -17.11
CA GLY A 195 -23.63 -3.06 -17.42
C GLY A 195 -23.17 -2.12 -16.30
N TYR A 196 -23.92 -2.02 -15.19
CA TYR A 196 -23.48 -1.34 -13.97
C TYR A 196 -22.56 -2.25 -13.15
N GLY A 197 -21.70 -1.65 -12.33
CA GLY A 197 -20.78 -2.38 -11.48
C GLY A 197 -19.93 -1.47 -10.61
N THR A 198 -18.62 -1.68 -10.57
CA THR A 198 -17.70 -0.76 -9.89
C THR A 198 -17.09 0.22 -10.89
N VAL A 199 -16.68 1.39 -10.41
CA VAL A 199 -15.99 2.40 -11.20
C VAL A 199 -14.67 2.75 -10.53
N HIS A 200 -13.59 2.77 -11.30
CA HIS A 200 -12.32 3.36 -10.92
C HIS A 200 -12.20 4.72 -11.58
N MET A 201 -11.86 5.75 -10.81
CA MET A 201 -11.77 7.13 -11.29
C MET A 201 -10.46 7.77 -10.87
N ASP A 202 -9.69 8.25 -11.85
CA ASP A 202 -8.46 9.01 -11.59
C ASP A 202 -8.77 10.50 -11.37
N ILE A 203 -8.54 10.97 -10.14
CA ILE A 203 -8.82 12.34 -9.71
C ILE A 203 -7.49 13.05 -9.43
N PRO A 204 -7.12 14.10 -10.19
CA PRO A 204 -5.93 14.88 -9.88
C PRO A 204 -6.11 15.66 -8.57
N PHE A 205 -5.08 15.65 -7.73
CA PHE A 205 -5.05 16.41 -6.48
C PHE A 205 -5.29 17.91 -6.73
N GLY A 206 -6.05 18.56 -5.85
CA GLY A 206 -6.36 20.00 -5.93
C GLY A 206 -7.48 20.39 -6.91
N TYR A 207 -8.01 19.46 -7.70
CA TYR A 207 -9.22 19.72 -8.48
C TYR A 207 -10.45 19.51 -7.62
N LYS A 208 -11.37 20.49 -7.61
CA LYS A 208 -12.72 20.26 -7.09
C LYS A 208 -13.36 19.20 -7.97
N VAL A 209 -13.62 18.03 -7.40
CA VAL A 209 -14.51 17.03 -7.99
C VAL A 209 -15.90 17.66 -7.98
N MET A 210 -16.26 18.34 -9.06
CA MET A 210 -17.67 18.43 -9.40
C MET A 210 -18.05 16.99 -9.70
N TRP A 211 -18.82 16.36 -8.81
CA TRP A 211 -19.40 15.04 -9.03
C TRP A 211 -20.01 15.04 -10.45
N ALA A 212 -19.28 14.47 -11.40
CA ALA A 212 -19.80 14.23 -12.74
C ALA A 212 -20.85 13.15 -12.52
N GLY A 213 -22.10 13.59 -12.28
CA GLY A 213 -23.16 12.84 -11.62
C GLY A 213 -23.10 11.35 -11.94
N LEU A 214 -22.64 10.55 -10.97
CA LEU A 214 -22.82 9.11 -11.00
C LEU A 214 -24.32 8.89 -10.78
N GLY A 215 -25.01 8.36 -11.79
CA GLY A 215 -26.40 7.96 -11.65
C GLY A 215 -26.45 6.65 -10.88
N ALA A 216 -26.94 6.67 -9.64
CA ALA A 216 -27.38 5.46 -8.96
C ALA A 216 -28.84 5.22 -9.35
N ASP A 217 -29.06 4.43 -10.41
CA ASP A 217 -30.41 4.27 -10.96
C ASP A 217 -31.19 3.10 -10.33
N ARG A 218 -30.55 2.16 -9.61
CA ARG A 218 -31.27 1.05 -8.95
C ARG A 218 -30.55 0.48 -7.72
N PHE A 219 -31.35 0.27 -6.68
CA PHE A 219 -31.03 -0.59 -5.54
C PHE A 219 -31.58 -1.99 -5.84
N LEU A 220 -30.74 -3.01 -5.82
CA LEU A 220 -31.20 -4.40 -5.77
C LEU A 220 -31.51 -4.73 -4.31
N THR A 221 -32.80 -4.82 -3.98
CA THR A 221 -33.26 -5.38 -2.70
C THR A 221 -33.53 -6.87 -2.87
N ASN A 222 -33.23 -7.65 -1.82
CA ASN A 222 -33.57 -9.09 -1.75
C ASN A 222 -35.05 -9.36 -1.99
#